data_AF-A0A8J3PBG7-F1
#
_entry.id   AF-A0A8J3PBG7-F1
#
_cell.length_a   1.000
_cell.length_b   1.000
_cell.length_c   1.000
_cell.angle_alpha   90.00
_cell.angle_beta   90.00
_cell.angle_gamma   90.00
#
_symmetry.space_group_name_H-M   'P 1'
#
loop_
_entity.id
_entity.type
_entity.pdbx_description
1 polymer ?
#
loop_
_entity_poly.entity_id
_entity_poly.type
_entity_poly.pdbx_seq_one_letter_code
_entity_poly.pdbx_strand_id
1 'polypeptide(L)'
;MAVFLGLNAIIVVAGLVEVVTTPGAWSGWTSALTSGGGGFGGVLGPAILAFPLLVLGLSGFETGVSMMPLVKADGGDARQRLVSRIGNTRRLLTAAALIMSVYLLATSFVTTVLIPAEQFAEGGAANGRALAYLAHEHLGEGFGTVYDISTILILWFAGASAMAGLINIVPRYLPSYGMAPEWGRAVRPVVLVYTAVCIAVTIAFGADVEAQAGAYATGILAMMVSGSIAVTISAWRHGRRKATTGFAVLTLILLYALGENIHEKPDGIAISAMFIAAIVVISLISRITRTTELRVQHIEFDTRARQFVTDTLDYDGAINLIANRRQSGDTAEYAVKEAEQRGMNPVPGGADVMFLEIDVVDPSQFTNVLHVTGVQVGNHRVLRAAAPAAPNAIAAILLALRDTTGVRPHCYFEWSEGSPLTHLFRYLLLGRGDTPPVVREILRQSERDPARRPGIHVGG
;
A
#
# COMPACT_ATOMS: atom_id res chain seq x y z
N MET A 1 22.02 18.98 4.51
CA MET A 1 21.85 18.53 5.91
C MET A 1 22.84 19.23 6.85
N ALA A 2 24.14 18.93 6.81
CA ALA A 2 25.12 19.49 7.75
C ALA A 2 25.17 21.03 7.77
N VAL A 3 25.14 21.67 6.59
CA VAL A 3 25.10 23.14 6.47
C VAL A 3 23.85 23.70 7.15
N PHE A 4 22.66 23.20 6.78
CA PHE A 4 21.39 23.64 7.37
C PHE A 4 21.35 23.47 8.90
N LEU A 5 21.78 22.32 9.42
CA LEU A 5 21.85 22.08 10.86
C LEU A 5 22.87 23.02 11.54
N GLY A 6 24.03 23.24 10.91
CA GLY A 6 25.03 24.18 11.39
C GLY A 6 24.49 25.61 11.48
N LEU A 7 23.81 26.10 10.45
CA LEU A 7 23.19 27.42 10.45
C LEU A 7 22.09 27.54 11.51
N ASN A 8 21.23 26.53 11.65
CA ASN A 8 20.24 26.49 12.73
C ASN A 8 20.90 26.51 14.12
N ALA A 9 22.01 25.79 14.30
CA ALA A 9 22.72 25.79 15.58
C ALA A 9 23.26 27.19 15.90
N ILE A 10 23.78 27.91 14.91
CA ILE A 10 24.24 29.30 15.09
C ILE A 10 23.07 30.20 15.49
N ILE A 11 21.93 30.14 14.78
CA ILE A 11 20.73 30.93 15.12
C ILE A 11 20.24 30.62 16.53
N VAL A 12 20.15 29.34 16.89
CA VAL A 12 19.73 28.90 18.23
C VAL A 12 20.68 29.40 19.30
N VAL A 13 22.00 29.27 19.11
CA VAL A 13 22.99 29.75 20.08
C VAL A 13 22.92 31.26 20.23
N ALA A 14 22.85 32.01 19.13
CA ALA A 14 22.71 33.47 19.16
C ALA A 14 21.43 33.90 19.89
N GLY A 15 20.30 33.28 19.57
CA GLY A 15 19.03 33.55 20.26
C GLY A 15 19.05 33.16 21.74
N LEU A 16 19.68 32.04 22.12
CA LEU A 16 19.83 31.68 23.54
C LEU A 16 20.70 32.68 24.31
N VAL A 17 21.78 33.17 23.70
CA VAL A 17 22.59 34.24 24.29
C VAL A 17 21.72 35.46 24.53
N GLU A 18 20.93 35.85 23.55
CA GLU A 18 20.06 37.02 23.63
C GLU A 18 18.95 36.88 24.68
N VAL A 19 18.32 35.71 24.80
CA VAL A 19 17.34 35.43 25.86
C VAL A 19 17.94 35.67 27.24
N VAL A 20 19.24 35.37 27.43
CA VAL A 20 19.95 35.56 28.70
C VAL A 20 20.44 36.99 28.88
N THR A 21 20.86 37.68 27.81
CA THR A 21 21.40 39.04 27.90
C THR A 21 20.34 40.12 27.89
N THR A 22 19.16 39.87 27.30
CA THR A 22 18.08 40.83 27.17
C THR A 22 17.29 40.94 28.49
N PRO A 23 17.34 42.09 29.19
CA PRO A 23 16.64 42.26 30.45
C PRO A 23 15.14 42.08 30.27
N GLY A 24 14.54 41.20 31.08
CA GLY A 24 13.10 40.99 31.08
C GLY A 24 12.57 39.93 30.12
N ALA A 25 13.38 39.39 29.19
CA ALA A 25 12.93 38.36 28.24
C ALA A 25 12.46 37.08 28.95
N TRP A 26 13.30 36.55 29.86
CA TRP A 26 12.96 35.38 30.66
C TRP A 26 11.79 35.65 31.61
N SER A 27 11.83 36.75 32.36
CA SER A 27 10.78 37.06 33.34
C SER A 27 9.44 37.36 32.65
N GLY A 28 9.45 38.02 31.49
CA GLY A 28 8.27 38.33 30.69
C GLY A 28 7.58 37.05 30.20
N TRP A 29 8.36 36.10 29.67
CA TRP A 29 7.82 34.80 29.28
C TRP A 29 7.24 34.03 30.48
N THR A 30 7.97 33.94 31.60
CA THR A 30 7.44 33.25 32.80
C THR A 30 6.21 33.92 33.39
N SER A 31 6.12 35.26 33.34
CA SER A 31 4.96 36.04 33.77
C SER A 31 3.77 35.78 32.86
N ALA A 32 3.95 35.79 31.55
CA ALA A 32 2.89 35.49 30.58
C ALA A 32 2.36 34.05 30.72
N LEU A 33 3.24 33.09 31.04
CA LEU A 33 2.84 31.70 31.27
C LEU A 33 1.96 31.55 32.53
N THR A 34 2.20 32.39 33.54
CA THR A 34 1.56 32.29 34.86
C THR A 34 0.38 33.24 35.03
N SER A 35 0.23 34.25 34.17
CA SER A 35 -0.85 35.26 34.24
C SER A 35 -2.24 34.73 33.89
N GLY A 36 -2.35 33.55 33.27
CA GLY A 36 -3.64 32.95 32.84
C GLY A 36 -4.54 32.42 33.97
N GLY A 37 -4.17 32.57 35.25
CA GLY A 37 -5.06 32.33 36.39
C GLY A 37 -5.46 30.87 36.70
N GLY A 38 -4.96 29.87 35.97
CA GLY A 38 -5.36 28.47 36.11
C GLY A 38 -4.36 27.53 36.82
N GLY A 39 -3.29 28.06 37.41
CA GLY A 39 -2.19 27.25 37.95
C GLY A 39 -1.61 26.28 36.90
N PHE A 40 -1.22 25.08 37.32
CA PHE A 40 -0.67 24.07 36.40
C PHE A 40 -1.68 23.62 35.32
N GLY A 41 -2.98 23.64 35.63
CA GLY A 41 -4.05 23.30 34.69
C GLY A 41 -4.21 24.32 33.56
N GLY A 42 -3.95 25.60 33.84
CA GLY A 42 -4.00 26.69 32.84
C GLY A 42 -2.92 26.58 31.75
N VAL A 43 -1.81 25.87 32.03
CA VAL A 43 -0.75 25.59 31.05
C VAL A 43 -0.96 24.23 30.40
N LEU A 44 -1.36 23.22 31.19
CA LEU A 44 -1.50 21.85 30.71
C LEU A 44 -2.64 21.70 29.69
N GLY A 45 -3.77 22.39 29.89
CA GLY A 45 -4.91 22.35 28.98
C GLY A 45 -4.54 22.79 27.55
N PRO A 46 -4.05 24.02 27.36
CA PRO A 46 -3.58 24.50 26.06
C PRO A 46 -2.48 23.63 25.46
N ALA A 47 -1.55 23.11 26.27
CA ALA A 47 -0.49 22.21 25.79
C ALA A 47 -1.04 20.89 25.24
N ILE A 48 -2.09 20.31 25.85
CA ILE A 48 -2.78 19.12 25.34
C ILE A 48 -3.52 19.47 24.05
N LEU A 49 -4.24 20.60 24.01
CA LEU A 49 -4.98 21.04 22.84
C LEU A 49 -4.08 21.35 21.64
N ALA A 50 -2.90 21.93 21.88
CA ALA A 50 -1.92 22.25 20.84
C ALA A 50 -1.05 21.05 20.43
N PHE A 51 -1.12 19.92 21.16
CA PHE A 51 -0.33 18.73 20.87
C PHE A 51 -0.46 18.22 19.42
N PRO A 52 -1.65 18.18 18.79
CA PRO A 52 -1.81 17.74 17.41
C PRO A 52 -0.95 18.54 16.41
N LEU A 53 -0.75 19.84 16.65
CA LEU A 53 0.09 20.69 15.82
C LEU A 53 1.57 20.24 15.84
N LEU A 54 2.03 19.69 16.96
CA LEU A 54 3.39 19.16 17.10
C LEU A 54 3.58 17.82 16.37
N VAL A 55 2.50 17.05 16.19
CA VAL A 55 2.58 15.75 15.49
C VAL A 55 2.97 15.95 14.02
N LEU A 56 2.62 17.08 13.41
CA LEU A 56 3.07 17.41 12.06
C LEU A 56 4.60 17.55 11.98
N GLY A 57 5.26 17.97 13.06
CA GLY A 57 6.71 18.01 13.18
C GLY A 57 7.38 16.63 13.27
N LEU A 58 6.60 15.56 13.50
CA LEU A 58 7.07 14.17 13.42
C LEU A 58 7.01 13.59 12.00
N SER A 59 6.42 14.34 11.07
CA SER A 59 6.32 13.93 9.67
C SER A 59 7.70 13.86 9.03
N GLY A 60 7.99 12.75 8.34
CA GLY A 60 9.30 12.47 7.73
C GLY A 60 10.02 11.27 8.37
N PHE A 61 9.58 10.81 9.54
CA PHE A 61 10.04 9.52 10.06
C PHE A 61 9.55 8.34 9.22
N GLU A 62 8.40 8.46 8.56
CA GLU A 62 7.85 7.39 7.72
C GLU A 62 8.75 7.12 6.51
N THR A 63 9.26 8.19 5.88
CA THR A 63 10.20 8.07 4.75
C THR A 63 11.52 7.46 5.25
N GLY A 64 12.02 7.84 6.42
CA GLY A 64 13.20 7.21 7.04
C GLY A 64 13.03 5.71 7.29
N VAL A 65 11.86 5.29 7.76
CA VAL A 65 11.50 3.88 7.95
C VAL A 65 11.40 3.14 6.61
N SER A 66 10.88 3.78 5.57
CA SER A 66 10.80 3.18 4.22
C SER A 66 12.17 2.83 3.62
N MET A 67 13.22 3.54 4.05
CA MET A 67 14.60 3.39 3.57
C MET A 67 15.41 2.35 4.36
N MET A 68 14.82 1.69 5.37
CA MET A 68 15.45 0.59 6.12
C MET A 68 16.12 -0.47 5.23
N PRO A 69 15.56 -0.88 4.08
CA PRO A 69 16.20 -1.87 3.21
C PRO A 69 17.53 -1.41 2.58
N LEU A 70 17.81 -0.11 2.56
CA LEU A 70 19.02 0.48 2.00
C LEU A 70 20.12 0.67 3.05
N VAL A 71 19.81 0.52 4.34
CA VAL A 71 20.79 0.64 5.41
C VAL A 71 21.84 -0.45 5.27
N LYS A 72 23.11 -0.01 5.24
CA LYS A 72 24.27 -0.90 5.14
C LYS A 72 24.24 -1.91 6.30
N ALA A 73 24.50 -3.17 5.97
CA ALA A 73 24.52 -4.26 6.91
C ALA A 73 25.68 -5.20 6.58
N ASP A 74 26.43 -5.54 7.61
CA ASP A 74 27.60 -6.41 7.53
C ASP A 74 27.27 -7.79 8.14
N GLY A 75 27.86 -8.87 7.61
CA GLY A 75 27.68 -10.23 8.11
C GLY A 75 27.87 -11.30 7.04
N GLY A 76 28.35 -12.48 7.44
CA GLY A 76 28.62 -13.60 6.53
C GLY A 76 27.36 -14.34 6.07
N ASP A 77 26.32 -14.37 6.90
CA ASP A 77 25.04 -15.02 6.59
C ASP A 77 23.87 -14.00 6.50
N ALA A 78 22.71 -14.46 6.03
CA ALA A 78 21.52 -13.62 5.88
C ALA A 78 20.93 -13.14 7.23
N ARG A 79 21.08 -13.93 8.29
CA ARG A 79 20.53 -13.63 9.63
C ARG A 79 21.36 -12.56 10.33
N GLN A 80 22.68 -12.64 10.24
CA GLN A 80 23.64 -11.66 10.74
C GLN A 80 23.44 -10.32 10.05
N ARG A 81 23.30 -10.32 8.72
CA ARG A 81 22.97 -9.10 7.96
C ARG A 81 21.65 -8.48 8.41
N LEU A 82 20.61 -9.27 8.67
CA LEU A 82 19.34 -8.76 9.18
C LEU A 82 19.50 -8.10 10.57
N VAL A 83 20.19 -8.76 11.50
CA VAL A 83 20.42 -8.22 12.85
C VAL A 83 21.26 -6.94 12.81
N SER A 84 22.33 -6.93 12.01
CA SER A 84 23.19 -5.76 11.77
C SER A 84 22.37 -4.58 11.22
N ARG A 85 21.50 -4.84 10.22
CA ARG A 85 20.60 -3.84 9.66
C ARG A 85 19.65 -3.26 10.71
N ILE A 86 19.00 -4.11 11.52
CA ILE A 86 18.09 -3.65 12.58
C ILE A 86 18.84 -2.75 13.57
N GLY A 87 20.06 -3.14 13.98
CA GLY A 87 20.90 -2.34 14.86
C GLY A 87 21.26 -0.97 14.27
N ASN A 88 21.72 -0.94 13.03
CA ASN A 88 22.10 0.30 12.33
C ASN A 88 20.90 1.21 12.09
N THR A 89 19.74 0.65 11.71
CA THR A 89 18.49 1.38 11.57
C THR A 89 18.07 2.03 12.89
N ARG A 90 18.15 1.31 14.02
CA ARG A 90 17.83 1.89 15.33
C ARG A 90 18.75 3.06 15.65
N ARG A 91 20.07 2.92 15.43
CA ARG A 91 21.03 4.02 15.63
C ARG A 91 20.67 5.24 14.77
N LEU A 92 20.36 5.03 13.49
CA LEU A 92 19.95 6.09 12.58
C LEU A 92 18.68 6.81 13.08
N LEU A 93 17.61 6.07 13.38
CA LEU A 93 16.34 6.63 13.83
C LEU A 93 16.47 7.33 15.20
N THR A 94 17.23 6.76 16.13
CA THR A 94 17.49 7.38 17.44
C THR A 94 18.31 8.65 17.31
N ALA A 95 19.34 8.68 16.47
CA ALA A 95 20.12 9.89 16.21
C ALA A 95 19.26 10.99 15.56
N ALA A 96 18.45 10.63 14.56
CA ALA A 96 17.54 11.56 13.92
C ALA A 96 16.51 12.12 14.91
N ALA A 97 15.91 11.27 15.75
CA ALA A 97 14.99 11.69 16.80
C ALA A 97 15.64 12.63 17.81
N LEU A 98 16.84 12.32 18.29
CA LEU A 98 17.56 13.18 19.23
C LEU A 98 17.84 14.56 18.61
N ILE A 99 18.35 14.59 17.38
CA ILE A 99 18.66 15.84 16.67
C ILE A 99 17.38 16.66 16.50
N MET A 100 16.31 16.06 15.97
CA MET A 100 15.02 16.73 15.78
C MET A 100 14.46 17.26 17.10
N SER A 101 14.48 16.47 18.18
CA SER A 101 13.99 16.90 19.49
C SER A 101 14.78 18.09 20.04
N VAL A 102 16.11 18.08 19.95
CA VAL A 102 16.94 19.19 20.40
C VAL A 102 16.63 20.46 19.60
N TYR A 103 16.58 20.37 18.28
CA TYR A 103 16.25 21.54 17.45
C TYR A 103 14.83 22.03 17.70
N LEU A 104 13.81 21.17 17.67
CA LEU A 104 12.42 21.58 17.90
C LEU A 104 12.25 22.27 19.25
N LEU A 105 12.80 21.71 20.34
CA LEU A 105 12.69 22.33 21.66
C LEU A 105 13.41 23.68 21.71
N ALA A 106 14.65 23.74 21.20
CA ALA A 106 15.45 24.95 21.27
C ALA A 106 14.91 26.06 20.36
N THR A 107 14.52 25.74 19.12
CA THR A 107 13.99 26.72 18.17
C THR A 107 12.62 27.20 18.61
N SER A 108 11.71 26.31 19.04
CA SER A 108 10.40 26.73 19.57
C SER A 108 10.59 27.68 20.75
N PHE A 109 11.43 27.32 21.73
CA PHE A 109 11.71 28.19 22.88
C PHE A 109 12.26 29.56 22.47
N VAL A 110 13.33 29.60 21.68
CA VAL A 110 13.96 30.86 21.25
C VAL A 110 12.98 31.74 20.47
N THR A 111 12.24 31.16 19.52
CA THR A 111 11.27 31.92 18.71
C THR A 111 10.11 32.45 19.54
N THR A 112 9.58 31.67 20.51
CA THR A 112 8.49 32.13 21.38
C THR A 112 8.91 33.24 22.33
N VAL A 113 10.17 33.26 22.78
CA VAL A 113 10.66 34.29 23.71
C VAL A 113 11.07 35.57 23.00
N LEU A 114 11.71 35.47 21.83
CA LEU A 114 12.30 36.64 21.16
C LEU A 114 11.38 37.31 20.15
N ILE A 115 10.46 36.58 19.51
CA ILE A 115 9.63 37.13 18.45
C ILE A 115 8.31 37.65 19.05
N PRO A 116 7.95 38.92 18.81
CA PRO A 116 6.65 39.46 19.25
C PRO A 116 5.47 38.71 18.61
N ALA A 117 4.37 38.56 19.35
CA ALA A 117 3.17 37.85 18.88
C ALA A 117 2.59 38.43 17.57
N GLU A 118 2.71 39.74 17.37
CA GLU A 118 2.27 40.43 16.15
C GLU A 118 3.00 39.95 14.90
N GLN A 119 4.28 39.59 15.02
CA GLN A 119 5.08 39.09 13.88
C GLN A 119 4.75 37.64 13.53
N PHE A 120 4.15 36.88 14.45
CA PHE A 120 3.62 35.54 14.20
C PHE A 120 2.21 35.55 13.61
N ALA A 121 1.49 36.67 13.69
CA ALA A 121 0.15 36.77 13.13
C ALA A 121 0.17 36.65 11.60
N GLU A 122 -0.98 36.36 11.01
CA GLU A 122 -1.13 36.28 9.56
C GLU A 122 -0.70 37.61 8.90
N GLY A 123 0.19 37.52 7.90
CA GLY A 123 0.83 38.68 7.27
C GLY A 123 2.05 39.26 8.02
N GLY A 124 2.38 38.77 9.22
CA GLY A 124 3.57 39.16 9.99
C GLY A 124 4.88 38.67 9.37
N ALA A 125 5.98 39.35 9.65
CA ALA A 125 7.28 39.06 9.01
C ALA A 125 7.88 37.71 9.44
N ALA A 126 7.46 37.15 10.57
CA ALA A 126 7.92 35.88 11.10
C ALA A 126 6.96 34.71 10.80
N ASN A 127 5.75 34.97 10.28
CA ASN A 127 4.79 33.91 9.98
C ASN A 127 5.34 32.96 8.90
N GLY A 128 5.32 31.65 9.18
CA GLY A 128 5.87 30.61 8.32
C GLY A 128 7.41 30.60 8.18
N ARG A 129 8.13 31.56 8.79
CA ARG A 129 9.58 31.72 8.61
C ARG A 129 10.32 32.26 9.84
N ALA A 130 9.86 31.92 11.04
CA ALA A 130 10.34 32.46 12.31
C ALA A 130 11.87 32.41 12.52
N LEU A 131 12.53 31.32 12.12
CA LEU A 131 14.00 31.23 12.23
C LEU A 131 14.73 32.08 11.19
N ALA A 132 14.17 32.24 9.99
CA ALA A 132 14.73 33.15 9.00
C ALA A 132 14.60 34.60 9.50
N TYR A 133 13.46 34.96 10.11
CA TYR A 133 13.27 36.26 10.74
C TYR A 133 14.37 36.56 11.76
N LEU A 134 14.65 35.64 12.70
CA LEU A 134 15.75 35.80 13.66
C LEU A 134 17.13 35.84 13.00
N ALA A 135 17.34 35.09 11.92
CA ALA A 135 18.60 35.09 11.19
C ALA A 135 18.88 36.46 10.54
N HIS A 136 17.88 37.07 9.92
CA HIS A 136 17.99 38.39 9.32
C HIS A 136 18.15 39.48 10.38
N GLU A 137 17.31 39.45 11.42
CA GLU A 137 17.29 40.49 12.45
C GLU A 137 18.55 40.48 13.33
N HIS A 138 19.00 39.29 13.77
CA HIS A 138 20.04 39.18 14.81
C HIS A 138 21.43 38.86 14.25
N LEU A 139 21.52 38.22 13.08
CA LEU A 139 22.79 37.85 12.44
C LEU A 139 23.07 38.62 11.14
N GLY A 140 22.11 39.43 10.69
CA GLY A 140 22.22 40.31 9.54
C GLY A 140 21.81 39.67 8.21
N GLU A 141 21.51 40.52 7.23
CA GLU A 141 20.98 40.16 5.91
C GLU A 141 21.82 39.12 5.14
N GLY A 142 23.16 39.21 5.25
CA GLY A 142 24.06 38.27 4.58
C GLY A 142 23.92 36.84 5.12
N PHE A 143 23.84 36.70 6.45
CA PHE A 143 23.63 35.40 7.07
C PHE A 143 22.20 34.89 6.81
N GLY A 144 21.21 35.76 6.94
CA GLY A 144 19.81 35.46 6.61
C GLY A 144 19.64 34.91 5.19
N THR A 145 20.26 35.55 4.19
CA THR A 145 20.22 35.07 2.80
C THR A 145 20.82 33.68 2.63
N VAL A 146 21.95 33.39 3.29
CA VAL A 146 22.57 32.05 3.26
C VAL A 146 21.65 31.02 3.92
N TYR A 147 20.99 31.39 5.02
CA TYR A 147 20.01 30.55 5.69
C TYR A 147 18.80 30.26 4.80
N ASP A 148 18.26 31.26 4.10
CA ASP A 148 17.14 31.09 3.16
C ASP A 148 17.50 30.15 2.02
N ILE A 149 18.67 30.32 1.38
CA ILE A 149 19.17 29.41 0.35
C ILE A 149 19.30 27.99 0.90
N SER A 150 19.87 27.84 2.09
CA SER A 150 20.00 26.52 2.74
C SER A 150 18.63 25.91 3.05
N THR A 151 17.64 26.71 3.39
CA THR A 151 16.26 26.29 3.70
C THR A 151 15.56 25.81 2.43
N ILE A 152 15.66 26.57 1.34
CA ILE A 152 15.13 26.18 0.03
C ILE A 152 15.73 24.84 -0.43
N LEU A 153 17.05 24.69 -0.33
CA LEU A 153 17.74 23.47 -0.74
C LEU A 153 17.33 22.26 0.11
N ILE A 154 17.20 22.41 1.43
CA ILE A 154 16.81 21.27 2.28
C ILE A 154 15.34 20.86 2.04
N LEU A 155 14.44 21.82 1.81
CA LEU A 155 13.04 21.53 1.46
C LEU A 155 12.94 20.84 0.09
N TRP A 156 13.75 21.27 -0.88
CA TRP A 156 13.84 20.59 -2.17
C TRP A 156 14.33 19.14 -2.04
N PHE A 157 15.37 18.90 -1.23
CA PHE A 157 15.85 17.55 -0.93
C PHE A 157 14.82 16.71 -0.15
N ALA A 158 14.02 17.34 0.73
CA ALA A 158 12.94 16.66 1.42
C ALA A 158 11.91 16.11 0.42
N GLY A 159 11.47 16.92 -0.55
CA GLY A 159 10.59 16.47 -1.63
C GLY A 159 11.19 15.34 -2.48
N ALA A 160 12.47 15.44 -2.85
CA ALA A 160 13.18 14.38 -3.57
C ALA A 160 13.27 13.07 -2.76
N SER A 161 13.47 13.18 -1.44
CA SER A 161 13.53 12.01 -0.54
C SER A 161 12.18 11.30 -0.40
N ALA A 162 11.07 12.03 -0.39
CA ALA A 162 9.73 11.47 -0.38
C ALA A 162 9.47 10.66 -1.67
N MET A 163 9.89 11.19 -2.82
CA MET A 163 9.83 10.47 -4.09
C MET A 163 10.67 9.19 -4.07
N ALA A 164 11.89 9.24 -3.53
CA ALA A 164 12.74 8.06 -3.37
C ALA A 164 12.10 6.99 -2.45
N GLY A 165 11.39 7.41 -1.39
CA GLY A 165 10.63 6.52 -0.53
C GLY A 165 9.47 5.83 -1.26
N LEU A 166 8.66 6.59 -2.00
CA LEU A 166 7.53 6.04 -2.77
C LEU A 166 7.97 5.02 -3.81
N ILE A 167 9.07 5.29 -4.53
CA ILE A 167 9.63 4.38 -5.53
C ILE A 167 10.08 3.04 -4.93
N ASN A 168 10.42 3.00 -3.64
CA ASN A 168 10.78 1.75 -2.97
C ASN A 168 9.57 0.98 -2.42
N ILE A 169 8.48 1.68 -2.07
CA ILE A 169 7.26 1.07 -1.50
C ILE A 169 6.32 0.62 -2.62
N VAL A 170 6.03 1.50 -3.57
CA VAL A 170 4.93 1.31 -4.54
C VAL A 170 5.15 0.09 -5.42
N PRO A 171 6.28 -0.07 -6.14
CA PRO A 171 6.56 -1.26 -6.95
C PRO A 171 6.53 -2.56 -6.16
N ARG A 172 6.89 -2.51 -4.87
CA ARG A 172 7.05 -3.67 -4.01
C ARG A 172 5.73 -4.20 -3.45
N TYR A 173 4.83 -3.29 -3.06
CA TYR A 173 3.61 -3.66 -2.32
C TYR A 173 2.32 -3.48 -3.14
N LEU A 174 2.16 -2.37 -3.88
CA LEU A 174 0.86 -2.09 -4.53
C LEU A 174 0.51 -3.09 -5.65
N PRO A 175 1.44 -3.48 -6.55
CA PRO A 175 1.15 -4.47 -7.59
C PRO A 175 0.82 -5.87 -7.04
N SER A 176 1.44 -6.29 -5.93
CA SER A 176 1.22 -7.61 -5.32
C SER A 176 -0.14 -7.70 -4.64
N TYR A 177 -0.64 -6.61 -4.06
CA TYR A 177 -2.02 -6.51 -3.57
C TYR A 177 -3.06 -6.24 -4.68
N GLY A 178 -2.64 -6.17 -5.95
CA GLY A 178 -3.54 -5.87 -7.07
C GLY A 178 -4.12 -4.46 -7.03
N MET A 179 -3.46 -3.53 -6.33
CA MET A 179 -3.85 -2.12 -6.17
C MET A 179 -3.14 -1.17 -7.15
N ALA A 180 -2.15 -1.66 -7.92
CA ALA A 180 -1.53 -0.88 -8.99
C ALA A 180 -1.32 -1.71 -10.26
N PRO A 181 -1.29 -1.06 -11.44
CA PRO A 181 -0.94 -1.71 -12.70
C PRO A 181 0.45 -2.38 -12.67
N GLU A 182 0.69 -3.38 -13.53
CA GLU A 182 2.00 -4.05 -13.62
C GLU A 182 3.14 -3.12 -14.02
N TRP A 183 2.87 -2.15 -14.89
CA TRP A 183 3.86 -1.13 -15.25
C TRP A 183 4.28 -0.31 -14.03
N GLY A 184 3.47 -0.28 -12.96
CA GLY A 184 3.81 0.29 -11.67
C GLY A 184 4.95 -0.44 -10.94
N ARG A 185 5.38 -1.61 -11.42
CA ARG A 185 6.65 -2.24 -10.98
C ARG A 185 7.88 -1.50 -11.54
N ALA A 186 7.73 -0.81 -12.68
CA ALA A 186 8.81 -0.07 -13.28
C ALA A 186 8.95 1.31 -12.60
N VAL A 187 10.17 1.62 -12.16
CA VAL A 187 10.46 2.88 -11.44
C VAL A 187 10.22 4.12 -12.30
N ARG A 188 10.71 4.12 -13.55
CA ARG A 188 10.70 5.33 -14.39
C ARG A 188 9.29 5.84 -14.72
N PRO A 189 8.32 5.00 -15.14
CA PRO A 189 6.95 5.46 -15.37
C PRO A 189 6.28 5.99 -14.10
N VAL A 190 6.54 5.36 -12.95
CA VAL A 190 5.99 5.80 -11.66
C VAL A 190 6.47 7.19 -11.29
N VAL A 191 7.76 7.48 -11.52
CA VAL A 191 8.33 8.84 -11.33
C VAL A 191 7.59 9.86 -12.18
N LEU A 192 7.38 9.60 -13.48
CA LEU A 192 6.70 10.54 -14.37
C LEU A 192 5.27 10.83 -13.91
N VAL A 193 4.54 9.80 -13.48
CA VAL A 193 3.17 9.95 -12.95
C VAL A 193 3.17 10.79 -11.68
N TYR A 194 4.05 10.51 -10.71
CA TYR A 194 4.13 11.31 -9.50
C TYR A 194 4.55 12.76 -9.76
N THR A 195 5.51 12.99 -10.64
CA THR A 195 5.89 14.34 -11.05
C THR A 195 4.72 15.08 -11.69
N ALA A 196 3.95 14.44 -12.58
CA ALA A 196 2.76 15.05 -13.18
C ALA A 196 1.69 15.36 -12.13
N VAL A 197 1.45 14.46 -11.17
CA VAL A 197 0.51 14.71 -10.06
C VAL A 197 0.99 15.85 -9.18
N CYS A 198 2.28 15.91 -8.82
CA CYS A 198 2.85 17.02 -8.06
C CYS A 198 2.64 18.35 -8.79
N ILE A 199 2.95 18.43 -10.09
CA ILE A 199 2.72 19.64 -10.89
C ILE A 199 1.23 20.01 -10.90
N ALA A 200 0.33 19.05 -11.13
CA ALA A 200 -1.10 19.30 -11.16
C ALA A 200 -1.63 19.83 -9.82
N VAL A 201 -1.18 19.25 -8.70
CA VAL A 201 -1.53 19.70 -7.35
C VAL A 201 -0.95 21.09 -7.08
N THR A 202 0.32 21.34 -7.41
CA THR A 202 0.92 22.67 -7.26
C THR A 202 0.15 23.73 -8.03
N ILE A 203 -0.30 23.44 -9.26
CA ILE A 203 -1.13 24.37 -10.05
C ILE A 203 -2.51 24.54 -9.42
N ALA A 204 -3.18 23.45 -9.03
CA ALA A 204 -4.54 23.46 -8.48
C ALA A 204 -4.64 24.27 -7.18
N PHE A 205 -3.59 24.28 -6.38
CA PHE A 205 -3.51 25.02 -5.12
C PHE A 205 -2.73 26.34 -5.24
N GLY A 206 -2.37 26.78 -6.44
CA GLY A 206 -1.67 28.06 -6.63
C GLY A 206 -0.30 28.14 -5.93
N ALA A 207 0.37 27.00 -5.76
CA ALA A 207 1.59 26.85 -4.97
C ALA A 207 1.46 27.25 -3.48
N ASP A 208 0.22 27.28 -2.95
CA ASP A 208 -0.05 27.52 -1.55
C ASP A 208 0.18 26.25 -0.72
N VAL A 209 1.10 26.32 0.23
CA VAL A 209 1.49 25.20 1.10
C VAL A 209 0.51 25.03 2.25
N GLU A 210 -0.10 26.11 2.75
CA GLU A 210 -1.05 26.07 3.86
C GLU A 210 -2.36 25.39 3.44
N ALA A 211 -2.83 25.70 2.22
CA ALA A 211 -3.99 25.07 1.62
C ALA A 211 -3.80 23.55 1.42
N GLN A 212 -2.56 23.09 1.19
CA GLN A 212 -2.23 21.67 1.03
C GLN A 212 -1.94 20.95 2.37
N ALA A 213 -1.54 21.70 3.40
CA ALA A 213 -1.06 21.15 4.67
C ALA A 213 -2.11 20.27 5.37
N GLY A 214 -3.40 20.60 5.27
CA GLY A 214 -4.48 19.81 5.87
C GLY A 214 -4.59 18.39 5.30
N ALA A 215 -4.48 18.24 3.98
CA ALA A 215 -4.52 16.93 3.33
C ALA A 215 -3.29 16.09 3.69
N TYR A 216 -2.11 16.73 3.70
CA TYR A 216 -0.86 16.11 4.12
C TYR A 216 -0.91 15.60 5.56
N ALA A 217 -1.34 16.46 6.50
CA ALA A 217 -1.48 16.13 7.91
C ALA A 217 -2.42 14.94 8.12
N THR A 218 -3.59 14.96 7.46
CA THR A 218 -4.59 13.89 7.53
C THR A 218 -4.01 12.55 7.08
N GLY A 219 -3.31 12.53 5.94
CA GLY A 219 -2.72 11.30 5.40
C GLY A 219 -1.66 10.68 6.30
N ILE A 220 -0.77 11.50 6.86
CA ILE A 220 0.29 11.03 7.76
C ILE A 220 -0.28 10.56 9.11
N LEU A 221 -1.18 11.34 9.71
CA LEU A 221 -1.84 10.94 10.95
C LEU A 221 -2.58 9.62 10.79
N ALA A 222 -3.32 9.44 9.68
CA ALA A 222 -3.98 8.17 9.38
C ALA A 222 -2.98 7.00 9.28
N MET A 223 -1.83 7.21 8.62
CA MET A 223 -0.76 6.22 8.53
C MET A 223 -0.18 5.87 9.92
N MET A 224 0.15 6.88 10.72
CA MET A 224 0.72 6.71 12.06
C MET A 224 -0.27 6.02 13.00
N VAL A 225 -1.55 6.39 12.97
CA VAL A 225 -2.63 5.73 13.73
C VAL A 225 -2.72 4.26 13.34
N SER A 226 -2.80 3.95 12.04
CA SER A 226 -2.86 2.57 11.54
C SER A 226 -1.65 1.73 11.99
N GLY A 227 -0.45 2.29 11.85
CA GLY A 227 0.79 1.66 12.31
C GLY A 227 0.81 1.42 13.82
N SER A 228 0.40 2.41 14.61
CA SER A 228 0.34 2.30 16.08
C SER A 228 -0.64 1.24 16.55
N ILE A 229 -1.82 1.14 15.92
CA ILE A 229 -2.83 0.10 16.21
C ILE A 229 -2.26 -1.27 15.88
N ALA A 230 -1.66 -1.43 14.69
CA ALA A 230 -1.08 -2.70 14.26
C ALA A 230 0.02 -3.18 15.23
N VAL A 231 0.88 -2.28 15.70
CA VAL A 231 1.94 -2.60 16.66
C VAL A 231 1.37 -2.89 18.05
N THR A 232 0.32 -2.18 18.49
CA THR A 232 -0.39 -2.46 19.75
C THR A 232 -0.97 -3.87 19.75
N ILE A 233 -1.69 -4.25 18.68
CA ILE A 233 -2.26 -5.59 18.51
C ILE A 233 -1.15 -6.65 18.48
N SER A 234 -0.07 -6.40 17.75
CA SER A 234 1.08 -7.31 17.67
C SER A 234 1.74 -7.52 19.04
N ALA A 235 1.98 -6.45 19.80
CA ALA A 235 2.56 -6.54 21.15
C ALA A 235 1.65 -7.31 22.12
N TRP A 236 0.34 -7.10 22.02
CA TRP A 236 -0.66 -7.82 22.81
C TRP A 236 -0.66 -9.32 22.51
N ARG A 237 -0.66 -9.72 21.22
CA ARG A 237 -0.59 -11.13 20.81
C ARG A 237 0.68 -11.83 21.28
N HIS A 238 1.79 -11.12 21.43
CA HIS A 238 3.06 -11.66 21.94
C HIS A 238 3.20 -11.60 23.47
N GLY A 239 2.14 -11.24 24.21
CA GLY A 239 2.14 -11.22 25.68
C GLY A 239 2.99 -10.12 26.33
N ARG A 240 3.45 -9.11 25.57
CA ARG A 240 4.38 -8.07 26.05
C ARG A 240 3.64 -6.91 26.72
N ARG A 241 3.12 -7.13 27.93
CA ARG A 241 2.23 -6.18 28.65
C ARG A 241 2.73 -4.73 28.68
N LYS A 242 4.00 -4.48 29.07
CA LYS A 242 4.56 -3.11 29.14
C LYS A 242 4.56 -2.41 27.77
N ALA A 243 4.94 -3.14 26.71
CA ALA A 243 4.95 -2.59 25.36
C ALA A 243 3.53 -2.34 24.85
N THR A 244 2.59 -3.24 25.13
CA THR A 244 1.17 -3.06 24.80
C THR A 244 0.61 -1.78 25.42
N THR A 245 0.87 -1.54 26.71
CA THR A 245 0.42 -0.30 27.37
C THR A 245 1.04 0.94 26.73
N GLY A 246 2.35 0.94 26.47
CA GLY A 246 3.02 2.07 25.83
C GLY A 246 2.47 2.37 24.44
N PHE A 247 2.29 1.35 23.60
CA PHE A 247 1.72 1.54 22.26
C PHE A 247 0.23 1.91 22.30
N ALA A 248 -0.54 1.38 23.25
CA ALA A 248 -1.93 1.78 23.42
C ALA A 248 -2.07 3.27 23.79
N VAL A 249 -1.23 3.77 24.71
CA VAL A 249 -1.19 5.20 25.04
C VAL A 249 -0.82 6.04 23.81
N LEU A 250 0.21 5.63 23.05
CA LEU A 250 0.58 6.29 21.80
C LEU A 250 -0.58 6.30 20.79
N THR A 251 -1.28 5.18 20.63
CA THR A 251 -2.45 5.08 19.75
C THR A 251 -3.56 6.04 20.17
N LEU A 252 -3.85 6.16 21.46
CA LEU A 252 -4.85 7.12 21.96
C LEU A 252 -4.45 8.57 21.67
N ILE A 253 -3.17 8.91 21.88
CA ILE A 253 -2.64 10.24 21.57
C ILE A 253 -2.75 10.55 20.06
N LEU A 254 -2.41 9.60 19.19
CA LEU A 254 -2.50 9.79 17.75
C LEU A 254 -3.96 9.83 17.24
N LEU A 255 -4.86 9.07 17.87
CA LEU A 255 -6.30 9.15 17.57
C LEU A 255 -6.88 10.51 17.96
N TYR A 256 -6.48 11.04 19.11
CA TYR A 256 -6.83 12.40 19.51
C TYR A 256 -6.30 13.43 18.50
N ALA A 257 -5.01 13.33 18.12
CA ALA A 257 -4.42 14.24 17.14
C ALA A 257 -5.11 14.16 15.77
N LEU A 258 -5.49 12.97 15.32
CA LEU A 258 -6.26 12.79 14.09
C LEU A 258 -7.65 13.43 14.20
N GLY A 259 -8.34 13.25 15.33
CA GLY A 259 -9.66 13.84 15.58
C GLY A 259 -9.64 15.36 15.58
N GLU A 260 -8.69 15.97 16.28
CA GLU A 260 -8.51 17.43 16.31
C GLU A 260 -8.14 17.98 14.93
N ASN A 261 -7.20 17.34 14.22
CA ASN A 261 -6.82 17.78 12.88
C ASN A 261 -8.02 17.75 11.90
N ILE A 262 -8.91 16.76 12.05
CA ILE A 262 -10.16 16.66 11.27
C ILE A 262 -11.11 17.80 11.62
N HIS A 263 -11.20 18.16 12.90
CA HIS A 263 -12.04 19.26 13.36
C HIS A 263 -11.53 20.62 12.87
N GLU A 264 -10.23 20.86 12.95
CA GLU A 264 -9.58 22.11 12.57
C GLU A 264 -9.52 22.29 11.04
N LYS A 265 -9.26 21.22 10.28
CA LYS A 265 -9.08 21.26 8.82
C LYS A 265 -9.95 20.21 8.10
N PRO A 266 -11.29 20.40 8.05
CA PRO A 266 -12.21 19.46 7.41
C PRO A 266 -11.91 19.24 5.91
N ASP A 267 -11.39 20.28 5.24
CA ASP A 267 -10.98 20.22 3.83
C ASP A 267 -9.90 19.16 3.58
N GLY A 268 -9.07 18.88 4.59
CA GLY A 268 -8.03 17.84 4.53
C GLY A 268 -8.62 16.44 4.30
N ILE A 269 -9.78 16.13 4.90
CA ILE A 269 -10.49 14.87 4.63
C ILE A 269 -11.00 14.85 3.20
N ALA A 270 -11.64 15.93 2.74
CA ALA A 270 -12.25 15.96 1.41
C ALA A 270 -11.20 15.69 0.32
N ILE A 271 -10.03 16.33 0.44
CA ILE A 271 -8.90 16.12 -0.47
C ILE A 271 -8.37 14.68 -0.34
N SER A 272 -8.14 14.20 0.88
CA SER A 272 -7.66 12.82 1.11
C SER A 272 -8.63 11.77 0.54
N ALA A 273 -9.93 11.96 0.72
CA ALA A 273 -10.98 11.09 0.21
C ALA A 273 -11.02 11.10 -1.33
N MET A 274 -10.81 12.26 -1.97
CA MET A 274 -10.70 12.37 -3.42
C MET A 274 -9.48 11.59 -3.95
N PHE A 275 -8.31 11.69 -3.31
CA PHE A 275 -7.14 10.88 -3.67
C PHE A 275 -7.39 9.38 -3.47
N ILE A 276 -8.01 8.99 -2.35
CA ILE A 276 -8.38 7.59 -2.09
C ILE A 276 -9.33 7.09 -3.17
N ALA A 277 -10.37 7.86 -3.50
CA ALA A 277 -11.32 7.52 -4.55
C ALA A 277 -10.62 7.37 -5.92
N ALA A 278 -9.72 8.29 -6.27
CA ALA A 278 -8.93 8.20 -7.50
C ALA A 278 -8.07 6.93 -7.54
N ILE A 279 -7.37 6.60 -6.43
CA ILE A 279 -6.60 5.36 -6.31
C ILE A 279 -7.51 4.14 -6.45
N VAL A 280 -8.67 4.13 -5.80
CA VAL A 280 -9.64 3.02 -5.89
C VAL A 280 -10.16 2.86 -7.31
N VAL A 281 -10.50 3.95 -8.00
CA VAL A 281 -10.97 3.93 -9.40
C VAL A 281 -9.87 3.40 -10.32
N ILE A 282 -8.65 3.92 -10.22
CA ILE A 282 -7.51 3.44 -11.02
C ILE A 282 -7.21 1.97 -10.71
N SER A 283 -7.28 1.58 -9.43
CA SER A 283 -7.11 0.19 -9.00
C SER A 283 -8.17 -0.72 -9.59
N LEU A 284 -9.43 -0.27 -9.64
CA LEU A 284 -10.56 -1.01 -10.19
C LEU A 284 -10.44 -1.16 -11.70
N ILE A 285 -10.13 -0.07 -12.43
CA ILE A 285 -9.87 -0.11 -13.87
C ILE A 285 -8.73 -1.07 -14.16
N SER A 286 -7.59 -0.91 -13.47
CA SER A 286 -6.44 -1.81 -13.57
C SER A 286 -6.82 -3.25 -13.28
N ARG A 287 -7.64 -3.50 -12.24
CA ARG A 287 -8.08 -4.85 -11.88
C ARG A 287 -8.97 -5.46 -12.96
N ILE A 288 -9.94 -4.72 -13.50
CA ILE A 288 -10.82 -5.16 -14.58
C ILE A 288 -9.98 -5.54 -15.81
N THR A 289 -9.08 -4.66 -16.26
CA THR A 289 -8.20 -4.93 -17.42
C THR A 289 -7.32 -6.17 -17.19
N ARG A 290 -6.82 -6.36 -15.96
CA ARG A 290 -5.94 -7.50 -15.62
C ARG A 290 -6.69 -8.82 -15.43
N THR A 291 -7.98 -8.80 -15.11
CA THR A 291 -8.74 -10.05 -14.90
C THR A 291 -8.88 -10.88 -16.16
N THR A 292 -8.79 -10.28 -17.35
CA THR A 292 -8.89 -11.00 -18.62
C THR A 292 -7.54 -11.40 -19.23
N GLU A 293 -6.41 -10.97 -18.65
CA GLU A 293 -5.07 -11.34 -19.12
C GLU A 293 -4.66 -12.74 -18.64
N LEU A 294 -4.27 -13.60 -19.57
CA LEU A 294 -3.71 -14.92 -19.30
C LEU A 294 -2.26 -14.79 -18.79
N ARG A 295 -2.10 -14.89 -17.47
CA ARG A 295 -0.80 -14.71 -16.77
C ARG A 295 0.09 -15.94 -16.67
N VAL A 296 -0.35 -17.05 -17.23
CA VAL A 296 0.38 -18.30 -17.06
C VAL A 296 1.47 -18.36 -18.11
N GLN A 297 2.69 -17.98 -17.73
CA GLN A 297 3.85 -18.01 -18.64
C GLN A 297 4.30 -19.45 -18.94
N HIS A 298 4.07 -20.37 -17.99
CA HIS A 298 4.42 -21.78 -18.14
C HIS A 298 3.41 -22.66 -17.40
N ILE A 299 2.95 -23.73 -18.07
CA ILE A 299 2.06 -24.76 -17.50
C ILE A 299 2.83 -26.06 -17.44
N GLU A 300 2.91 -26.65 -16.26
CA GLU A 300 3.53 -27.95 -16.06
C GLU A 300 2.47 -28.97 -15.66
N PHE A 301 2.18 -29.89 -16.57
CA PHE A 301 1.42 -31.09 -16.24
C PHE A 301 2.35 -32.11 -15.60
N ASP A 302 1.96 -32.67 -14.46
CA ASP A 302 2.66 -33.80 -13.85
C ASP A 302 2.52 -35.06 -14.72
N THR A 303 3.28 -36.11 -14.37
CA THR A 303 3.30 -37.36 -15.14
C THR A 303 1.90 -37.98 -15.26
N ARG A 304 1.09 -37.89 -14.20
CA ARG A 304 -0.23 -38.51 -14.15
C ARG A 304 -1.29 -37.73 -14.94
N ALA A 305 -1.26 -36.41 -14.88
CA ALA A 305 -2.09 -35.53 -15.70
C ALA A 305 -1.80 -35.76 -17.19
N ARG A 306 -0.53 -35.90 -17.57
CA ARG A 306 -0.15 -36.23 -18.95
C ARG A 306 -0.70 -37.58 -19.38
N GLN A 307 -0.58 -38.60 -18.52
CA GLN A 307 -1.17 -39.93 -18.80
C GLN A 307 -2.67 -39.84 -19.03
N PHE A 308 -3.43 -39.15 -18.16
CA PHE A 308 -4.87 -39.01 -18.35
C PHE A 308 -5.25 -38.34 -19.68
N VAL A 309 -4.47 -37.34 -20.10
CA VAL A 309 -4.67 -36.66 -21.39
C VAL A 309 -4.34 -37.58 -22.56
N THR A 310 -3.28 -38.39 -22.47
CA THR A 310 -2.97 -39.39 -23.50
C THR A 310 -4.04 -40.46 -23.58
N ASP A 311 -4.47 -41.01 -22.43
CA ASP A 311 -5.47 -42.08 -22.37
C ASP A 311 -6.83 -41.65 -22.96
N THR A 312 -7.27 -40.41 -22.72
CA THR A 312 -8.52 -39.89 -23.33
C THR A 312 -8.38 -39.73 -24.84
N LEU A 313 -7.21 -39.29 -25.32
CA LEU A 313 -6.97 -39.09 -26.75
C LEU A 313 -6.90 -40.43 -27.50
N ASP A 314 -6.29 -41.44 -26.89
CA ASP A 314 -6.23 -42.80 -27.45
C ASP A 314 -7.62 -43.46 -27.47
N TYR A 315 -8.52 -43.06 -26.57
CA TYR A 315 -9.86 -43.62 -26.45
C TYR A 315 -10.83 -43.09 -27.52
N ASP A 316 -11.00 -41.77 -27.64
CA ASP A 316 -11.98 -41.17 -28.57
C ASP A 316 -11.45 -40.00 -29.42
N GLY A 317 -10.16 -39.67 -29.28
CA GLY A 317 -9.54 -38.54 -30.00
C GLY A 317 -10.07 -37.17 -29.58
N ALA A 318 -10.83 -37.09 -28.49
CA ALA A 318 -11.43 -35.85 -27.98
C ALA A 318 -10.97 -35.57 -26.54
N ILE A 319 -11.10 -34.30 -26.14
CA ILE A 319 -10.79 -33.87 -24.77
C ILE A 319 -12.05 -33.21 -24.21
N ASN A 320 -12.77 -33.93 -23.36
CA ASN A 320 -13.98 -33.46 -22.70
C ASN A 320 -13.70 -33.23 -21.21
N LEU A 321 -13.85 -31.99 -20.76
CA LEU A 321 -13.58 -31.56 -19.40
C LEU A 321 -14.86 -31.09 -18.72
N ILE A 322 -15.17 -31.60 -17.53
CA ILE A 322 -16.22 -31.04 -16.67
C ILE A 322 -15.56 -30.16 -15.62
N ALA A 323 -15.93 -28.88 -15.60
CA ALA A 323 -15.48 -27.98 -14.54
C ALA A 323 -16.23 -28.33 -13.24
N ASN A 324 -15.49 -28.74 -12.20
CA ASN A 324 -16.06 -29.05 -10.89
C ASN A 324 -15.51 -28.12 -9.80
N ARG A 325 -16.39 -27.72 -8.89
CA ARG A 325 -15.99 -27.07 -7.64
C ARG A 325 -16.03 -28.13 -6.56
N ARG A 326 -14.86 -28.58 -6.12
CA ARG A 326 -14.70 -29.61 -5.11
C ARG A 326 -15.50 -29.30 -3.84
N GLN A 327 -16.32 -30.26 -3.41
CA GLN A 327 -17.08 -30.22 -2.16
C GLN A 327 -16.56 -31.27 -1.18
N SER A 328 -17.19 -32.45 -1.09
CA SER A 328 -16.73 -33.56 -0.25
C SER A 328 -15.50 -34.26 -0.86
N GLY A 329 -15.37 -34.23 -2.18
CA GLY A 329 -14.30 -34.87 -2.95
C GLY A 329 -14.38 -36.40 -2.94
N ASP A 330 -15.55 -36.96 -2.65
CA ASP A 330 -15.79 -38.41 -2.67
C ASP A 330 -16.26 -38.88 -4.06
N THR A 331 -16.28 -40.20 -4.28
CA THR A 331 -16.69 -40.77 -5.57
C THR A 331 -18.15 -40.47 -5.93
N ALA A 332 -19.02 -40.24 -4.94
CA ALA A 332 -20.43 -39.95 -5.17
C ALA A 332 -20.63 -38.54 -5.76
N GLU A 333 -19.87 -37.55 -5.29
CA GLU A 333 -19.86 -36.19 -5.86
C GLU A 333 -19.59 -36.23 -7.37
N TYR A 334 -18.53 -36.91 -7.79
CA TYR A 334 -18.15 -36.99 -9.21
C TYR A 334 -19.18 -37.76 -10.05
N ALA A 335 -19.72 -38.87 -9.53
CA ALA A 335 -20.72 -39.67 -10.25
C ALA A 335 -22.03 -38.91 -10.48
N VAL A 336 -22.50 -38.19 -9.45
CA VAL A 336 -23.69 -37.32 -9.56
C VAL A 336 -23.40 -36.20 -10.56
N LYS A 337 -22.22 -35.58 -10.47
CA LYS A 337 -21.88 -34.46 -11.34
C LYS A 337 -21.75 -34.85 -12.80
N GLU A 338 -21.17 -36.01 -13.09
CA GLU A 338 -21.08 -36.53 -14.46
C GLU A 338 -22.48 -36.82 -15.02
N ALA A 339 -23.36 -37.46 -14.24
CA ALA A 339 -24.72 -37.78 -14.65
C ALA A 339 -25.54 -36.52 -14.97
N GLU A 340 -25.45 -35.50 -14.11
CA GLU A 340 -26.06 -34.19 -14.33
C GLU A 340 -25.57 -33.55 -15.63
N GLN A 341 -24.24 -33.50 -15.84
CA GLN A 341 -23.65 -32.86 -17.02
C GLN A 341 -23.98 -33.60 -18.32
N ARG A 342 -24.00 -34.95 -18.31
CA ARG A 342 -24.45 -35.74 -19.47
C ARG A 342 -25.94 -35.57 -19.75
N GLY A 343 -26.75 -35.25 -18.74
CA GLY A 343 -28.18 -34.95 -18.90
C GLY A 343 -28.48 -33.54 -19.42
N MET A 344 -27.65 -32.56 -19.08
CA MET A 344 -27.88 -31.14 -19.41
C MET A 344 -27.10 -30.64 -20.63
N ASN A 345 -25.94 -31.24 -20.91
CA ASN A 345 -25.06 -30.86 -22.00
C ASN A 345 -24.95 -31.97 -23.05
N PRO A 346 -24.68 -31.62 -24.33
CA PRO A 346 -24.45 -32.60 -25.39
C PRO A 346 -23.04 -33.22 -25.25
N VAL A 347 -22.76 -33.87 -24.11
CA VAL A 347 -21.59 -34.72 -23.93
C VAL A 347 -21.87 -36.02 -24.70
N PRO A 348 -21.05 -36.44 -25.66
CA PRO A 348 -21.29 -37.68 -26.38
C PRO A 348 -21.37 -38.86 -25.39
N GLY A 349 -22.41 -39.68 -25.48
CA GLY A 349 -22.75 -40.69 -24.47
C GLY A 349 -21.65 -41.74 -24.23
N GLY A 350 -20.75 -41.95 -25.20
CA GLY A 350 -19.59 -42.82 -25.07
C GLY A 350 -18.25 -42.10 -24.84
N ALA A 351 -18.23 -40.76 -24.79
CA ALA A 351 -17.00 -40.01 -24.64
C ALA A 351 -16.36 -40.18 -23.26
N ASP A 352 -15.03 -40.23 -23.23
CA ASP A 352 -14.26 -40.18 -22.00
C ASP A 352 -14.27 -38.75 -21.44
N VAL A 353 -14.41 -38.62 -20.12
CA VAL A 353 -14.59 -37.33 -19.45
C VAL A 353 -13.62 -37.20 -18.29
N MET A 354 -12.94 -36.06 -18.24
CA MET A 354 -12.07 -35.69 -17.14
C MET A 354 -12.67 -34.52 -16.36
N PHE A 355 -12.45 -34.47 -15.06
CA PHE A 355 -12.81 -33.32 -14.24
C PHE A 355 -11.68 -32.30 -14.20
N LEU A 356 -12.03 -31.02 -14.16
CA LEU A 356 -11.09 -29.92 -13.97
C LEU A 356 -11.47 -29.13 -12.72
N GLU A 357 -10.56 -29.11 -11.74
CA GLU A 357 -10.76 -28.44 -10.46
C GLU A 357 -9.68 -27.38 -10.24
N ILE A 358 -10.10 -26.17 -9.89
CA ILE A 358 -9.19 -25.09 -9.52
C ILE A 358 -9.41 -24.70 -8.06
N ASP A 359 -8.37 -24.91 -7.25
CA ASP A 359 -8.32 -24.43 -5.88
C ASP A 359 -7.89 -22.96 -5.88
N VAL A 360 -8.80 -22.08 -5.42
CA VAL A 360 -8.56 -20.63 -5.37
C VAL A 360 -7.68 -20.30 -4.16
N VAL A 361 -6.40 -20.01 -4.43
CA VAL A 361 -5.38 -19.67 -3.43
C VAL A 361 -5.12 -18.16 -3.34
N ASP A 362 -4.51 -17.70 -2.25
CA ASP A 362 -4.17 -16.29 -2.05
C ASP A 362 -3.20 -15.80 -3.16
N PRO A 363 -3.52 -14.68 -3.86
CA PRO A 363 -2.64 -14.10 -4.89
C PRO A 363 -1.22 -13.81 -4.41
N SER A 364 -1.02 -13.57 -3.11
CA SER A 364 0.30 -13.30 -2.52
C SER A 364 1.23 -14.53 -2.48
N GLN A 365 0.69 -15.75 -2.59
CA GLN A 365 1.45 -17.01 -2.61
C GLN A 365 1.64 -17.58 -4.03
N PHE A 366 1.11 -16.91 -5.05
CA PHE A 366 1.11 -17.44 -6.42
C PHE A 366 2.48 -17.33 -7.09
N THR A 367 2.93 -18.42 -7.71
CA THR A 367 4.15 -18.51 -8.53
C THR A 367 3.77 -18.41 -10.01
N ASN A 368 4.67 -17.91 -10.88
CA ASN A 368 4.40 -17.72 -12.32
C ASN A 368 4.19 -19.03 -13.12
N VAL A 369 4.29 -20.20 -12.47
CA VAL A 369 4.11 -21.52 -13.09
C VAL A 369 2.83 -22.14 -12.54
N LEU A 370 1.93 -22.56 -13.44
CA LEU A 370 0.72 -23.30 -13.07
C LEU A 370 1.02 -24.79 -13.13
N HIS A 371 1.09 -25.44 -11.97
CA HIS A 371 1.23 -26.89 -11.89
C HIS A 371 -0.15 -27.55 -11.93
N VAL A 372 -0.33 -28.47 -12.89
CA VAL A 372 -1.54 -29.27 -13.05
C VAL A 372 -1.22 -30.70 -12.64
N THR A 373 -1.89 -31.18 -11.60
CA THR A 373 -1.69 -32.52 -11.05
C THR A 373 -2.85 -33.45 -11.39
N GLY A 374 -2.54 -34.67 -11.83
CA GLY A 374 -3.54 -35.70 -12.07
C GLY A 374 -3.92 -36.43 -10.78
N VAL A 375 -5.20 -36.42 -10.41
CA VAL A 375 -5.74 -37.14 -9.25
C VAL A 375 -6.82 -38.11 -9.71
N GLN A 376 -6.76 -39.36 -9.25
CA GLN A 376 -7.80 -40.35 -9.48
C GLN A 376 -8.73 -40.40 -8.27
N VAL A 377 -10.04 -40.25 -8.46
CA VAL A 377 -11.05 -40.44 -7.40
C VAL A 377 -12.03 -41.51 -7.84
N GLY A 378 -11.86 -42.73 -7.29
CA GLY A 378 -12.57 -43.90 -7.77
C GLY A 378 -12.26 -44.14 -9.25
N ASN A 379 -13.28 -44.15 -10.10
CA ASN A 379 -13.13 -44.32 -11.54
C ASN A 379 -12.94 -42.99 -12.31
N HIS A 380 -13.02 -41.84 -11.64
CA HIS A 380 -12.97 -40.54 -12.29
C HIS A 380 -11.55 -39.96 -12.30
N ARG A 381 -11.13 -39.44 -13.45
CA ARG A 381 -9.85 -38.76 -13.66
C ARG A 381 -10.04 -37.26 -13.43
N VAL A 382 -9.23 -36.66 -12.57
CA VAL A 382 -9.35 -35.25 -12.17
C VAL A 382 -8.03 -34.52 -12.41
N LEU A 383 -8.06 -33.42 -13.15
CA LEU A 383 -6.97 -32.45 -13.27
C LEU A 383 -7.17 -31.36 -12.21
N ARG A 384 -6.21 -31.25 -11.28
CA ARG A 384 -6.24 -30.25 -10.21
C ARG A 384 -5.15 -29.21 -10.40
N ALA A 385 -5.48 -27.94 -10.17
CA ALA A 385 -4.49 -26.87 -10.14
C ALA A 385 -4.85 -25.83 -9.06
N ALA A 386 -3.83 -25.14 -8.54
CA ALA A 386 -4.02 -24.04 -7.60
C ALA A 386 -3.74 -22.70 -8.30
N ALA A 387 -4.69 -21.77 -8.25
CA ALA A 387 -4.55 -20.48 -8.90
C ALA A 387 -5.36 -19.37 -8.20
N PRO A 388 -4.97 -18.09 -8.31
CA PRO A 388 -5.68 -16.98 -7.69
C PRO A 388 -7.05 -16.68 -8.33
N ALA A 389 -7.27 -17.16 -9.56
CA ALA A 389 -8.52 -16.99 -10.28
C ALA A 389 -8.83 -18.25 -11.11
N ALA A 390 -9.95 -18.91 -10.81
CA ALA A 390 -10.38 -20.11 -11.52
C ALA A 390 -10.60 -19.90 -13.04
N PRO A 391 -11.25 -18.81 -13.50
CA PRO A 391 -11.46 -18.59 -14.93
C PRO A 391 -10.15 -18.54 -15.74
N ASN A 392 -9.14 -17.83 -15.23
CA ASN A 392 -7.86 -17.68 -15.91
C ASN A 392 -7.11 -19.00 -15.97
N ALA A 393 -7.12 -19.79 -14.89
CA ALA A 393 -6.48 -21.10 -14.86
C ALA A 393 -7.15 -22.08 -15.83
N ILE A 394 -8.48 -22.14 -15.85
CA ILE A 394 -9.22 -23.00 -16.78
C ILE A 394 -8.91 -22.60 -18.23
N ALA A 395 -9.00 -21.32 -18.57
CA ALA A 395 -8.67 -20.85 -19.92
C ALA A 395 -7.22 -21.19 -20.32
N ALA A 396 -6.27 -21.06 -19.39
CA ALA A 396 -4.86 -21.37 -19.64
C ALA A 396 -4.64 -22.86 -19.90
N ILE A 397 -5.25 -23.72 -19.07
CA ILE A 397 -5.18 -25.18 -19.21
C ILE A 397 -5.79 -25.62 -20.54
N LEU A 398 -6.96 -25.07 -20.92
CA LEU A 398 -7.61 -25.39 -22.18
C LEU A 398 -6.76 -24.98 -23.40
N LEU A 399 -6.11 -23.81 -23.37
CA LEU A 399 -5.21 -23.40 -24.43
C LEU A 399 -3.95 -24.28 -24.49
N ALA A 400 -3.36 -24.61 -23.33
CA ALA A 400 -2.18 -25.48 -23.31
C ALA A 400 -2.49 -26.91 -23.78
N LEU A 401 -3.64 -27.48 -23.39
CA LEU A 401 -4.09 -28.79 -23.90
C LEU A 401 -4.26 -28.76 -25.41
N ARG A 402 -4.87 -27.70 -25.95
CA ARG A 402 -4.98 -27.50 -27.40
C ARG A 402 -3.63 -27.41 -28.09
N ASP A 403 -2.74 -26.57 -27.57
CA ASP A 403 -1.45 -26.27 -28.21
C ASP A 403 -0.49 -27.47 -28.15
N THR A 404 -0.61 -28.32 -27.13
CA THR A 404 0.22 -29.53 -26.96
C THR A 404 -0.32 -30.74 -27.69
N THR A 405 -1.64 -30.92 -27.75
CA THR A 405 -2.27 -32.12 -28.35
C THR A 405 -2.73 -31.89 -29.78
N GLY A 406 -2.89 -30.63 -30.22
CA GLY A 406 -3.50 -30.28 -31.50
C GLY A 406 -5.02 -30.47 -31.55
N VAL A 407 -5.63 -31.01 -30.48
CA VAL A 407 -7.06 -31.28 -30.38
C VAL A 407 -7.74 -30.14 -29.63
N ARG A 408 -8.91 -29.70 -30.12
CA ARG A 408 -9.69 -28.64 -29.47
C ARG A 408 -10.43 -29.20 -28.24
N PRO A 409 -10.11 -28.77 -27.00
CA PRO A 409 -10.79 -29.26 -25.83
C PRO A 409 -12.17 -28.60 -25.68
N HIS A 410 -13.10 -29.37 -25.13
CA HIS A 410 -14.46 -28.95 -24.77
C HIS A 410 -14.60 -28.95 -23.26
N CYS A 411 -14.98 -27.81 -22.68
CA CYS A 411 -15.19 -27.65 -21.25
C CYS A 411 -16.66 -27.36 -20.95
N TYR A 412 -17.24 -28.20 -20.10
CA TYR A 412 -18.64 -28.20 -19.71
C TYR A 412 -18.81 -27.58 -18.32
N PHE A 413 -19.75 -26.65 -18.23
CA PHE A 413 -20.11 -25.94 -17.02
C PHE A 413 -21.60 -26.01 -16.74
N GLU A 414 -21.96 -25.70 -15.51
CA GLU A 414 -23.32 -25.43 -15.06
C GLU A 414 -23.50 -23.92 -14.84
N TRP A 415 -24.72 -23.41 -15.10
CA TRP A 415 -25.06 -22.02 -14.74
C TRP A 415 -25.01 -21.82 -13.23
N SER A 416 -24.31 -20.78 -12.79
CA SER A 416 -24.39 -20.37 -11.38
C SER A 416 -25.70 -19.65 -11.10
N GLU A 417 -26.55 -20.20 -10.23
CA GLU A 417 -27.76 -19.51 -9.76
C GLU A 417 -27.41 -18.19 -9.03
N GLY A 418 -28.19 -17.13 -9.27
CA GLY A 418 -28.07 -15.83 -8.60
C GLY A 418 -27.94 -14.62 -9.53
N SER A 419 -27.82 -13.42 -8.95
CA SER A 419 -27.76 -12.18 -9.76
C SER A 419 -26.37 -12.00 -10.43
N PRO A 420 -26.31 -11.70 -11.74
CA PRO A 420 -25.05 -11.50 -12.47
C PRO A 420 -24.15 -10.42 -11.87
N LEU A 421 -24.76 -9.35 -11.34
CA LEU A 421 -24.04 -8.25 -10.69
C LEU A 421 -23.36 -8.70 -9.39
N THR A 422 -24.03 -9.54 -8.58
CA THR A 422 -23.43 -10.11 -7.37
C THR A 422 -22.26 -11.01 -7.71
N HIS A 423 -22.37 -11.82 -8.76
CA HIS A 423 -21.30 -12.72 -9.20
C HIS A 423 -20.11 -11.96 -9.79
N LEU A 424 -20.34 -10.88 -10.54
CA LEU A 424 -19.28 -9.98 -11.02
C LEU A 424 -18.56 -9.29 -9.86
N PHE A 425 -19.30 -8.77 -8.88
CA PHE A 425 -18.71 -8.11 -7.71
C PHE A 425 -17.91 -9.08 -6.84
N ARG A 426 -18.42 -10.32 -6.67
CA ARG A 426 -17.73 -11.39 -5.97
C ARG A 426 -16.48 -11.86 -6.73
N TYR A 427 -16.52 -11.88 -8.07
CA TYR A 427 -15.33 -12.13 -8.88
C TYR A 427 -14.28 -11.03 -8.69
N LEU A 428 -14.68 -9.76 -8.77
CA LEU A 428 -13.77 -8.62 -8.63
C LEU A 428 -13.14 -8.52 -7.22
N LEU A 429 -13.88 -8.86 -6.17
CA LEU A 429 -13.39 -8.76 -4.79
C LEU A 429 -12.67 -10.03 -4.30
N LEU A 430 -13.15 -11.21 -4.68
CA LEU A 430 -12.75 -12.49 -4.07
C LEU A 430 -12.18 -13.49 -5.08
N GLY A 431 -12.06 -13.14 -6.36
CA GLY A 431 -11.65 -14.06 -7.43
C GLY A 431 -12.67 -15.18 -7.70
N ARG A 432 -13.89 -15.05 -7.17
CA ARG A 432 -14.95 -16.07 -7.16
C ARG A 432 -16.25 -15.50 -7.74
N GLY A 433 -16.66 -15.92 -8.93
CA GLY A 433 -17.93 -15.48 -9.54
C GLY A 433 -18.38 -16.40 -10.67
N ASP A 434 -19.19 -15.85 -11.59
CA ASP A 434 -19.74 -16.57 -12.74
C ASP A 434 -18.60 -16.94 -13.70
N THR A 435 -18.19 -18.20 -13.62
CA THR A 435 -16.95 -18.71 -14.23
C THR A 435 -17.05 -18.89 -15.75
N PRO A 436 -18.14 -19.48 -16.30
CA PRO A 436 -18.26 -19.73 -17.74
C PRO A 436 -18.16 -18.49 -18.66
N PRO A 437 -18.88 -17.37 -18.41
CA PRO A 437 -18.80 -16.21 -19.31
C PRO A 437 -17.42 -15.57 -19.28
N VAL A 438 -16.76 -15.55 -18.11
CA VAL A 438 -15.41 -15.01 -17.95
C VAL A 438 -14.37 -15.88 -18.67
N VAL A 439 -14.45 -17.22 -18.55
CA VAL A 439 -13.57 -18.15 -19.29
C VAL A 439 -13.71 -17.94 -20.79
N ARG A 440 -14.94 -17.83 -21.30
CA ARG A 440 -15.21 -17.60 -22.73
C ARG A 440 -14.61 -16.27 -23.20
N GLU A 441 -14.74 -15.21 -22.43
CA GLU A 441 -14.20 -13.89 -22.78
C GLU A 441 -12.66 -13.89 -22.78
N ILE A 442 -12.03 -14.54 -21.82
CA ILE A 442 -10.57 -14.72 -21.78
C ILE A 442 -10.07 -15.46 -23.02
N LEU A 443 -10.75 -16.56 -23.41
CA LEU A 443 -10.43 -17.31 -24.62
C LEU A 443 -10.64 -16.48 -25.89
N ARG A 444 -11.68 -15.62 -25.93
CA ARG A 444 -11.96 -14.72 -27.05
C ARG A 444 -10.85 -13.69 -27.26
N GLN A 445 -10.34 -13.11 -26.17
CA GLN A 445 -9.25 -12.14 -26.22
C GLN A 445 -7.91 -12.77 -26.59
N SER A 446 -7.65 -14.00 -26.13
CA SER A 446 -6.35 -14.65 -26.27
C SER A 446 -6.18 -15.42 -27.58
N GLU A 447 -7.25 -16.04 -28.09
CA GLU A 447 -7.28 -16.64 -29.42
C GLU A 447 -8.26 -15.87 -30.31
N ARG A 448 -7.76 -15.21 -31.37
CA ARG A 448 -8.59 -14.39 -32.25
C ARG A 448 -9.42 -15.24 -33.22
N ASP A 449 -8.92 -16.41 -33.60
CA ASP A 449 -9.61 -17.31 -34.52
C ASP A 449 -10.70 -18.14 -33.80
N PRO A 450 -12.00 -17.94 -34.11
CA PRO A 450 -13.08 -18.70 -33.50
C PRO A 450 -12.98 -20.22 -33.68
N ALA A 451 -12.40 -20.70 -34.78
CA ALA A 451 -12.27 -22.13 -35.07
C ALA A 451 -11.26 -22.82 -34.15
N ARG A 452 -10.27 -22.09 -33.67
CA ARG A 452 -9.19 -22.59 -32.80
C ARG A 452 -9.49 -22.41 -31.31
N ARG A 453 -10.52 -21.67 -30.93
CA ARG A 453 -10.88 -21.43 -29.51
C ARG A 453 -11.40 -22.71 -28.85
N PRO A 454 -10.89 -23.15 -27.70
CA PRO A 454 -11.54 -24.20 -26.90
C PRO A 454 -13.06 -23.99 -26.76
N GLY A 455 -13.83 -25.07 -26.83
CA GLY A 455 -15.28 -25.02 -26.73
C GLY A 455 -15.72 -24.86 -25.28
N ILE A 456 -16.58 -23.88 -25.01
CA ILE A 456 -17.20 -23.68 -23.69
C ILE A 456 -18.69 -23.97 -23.84
N HIS A 457 -19.17 -24.96 -23.10
CA HIS A 457 -20.56 -25.37 -23.07
C HIS A 457 -21.13 -25.11 -21.68
N VAL A 458 -22.30 -24.49 -21.61
CA VAL A 458 -22.97 -24.21 -20.33
C VAL A 458 -24.36 -24.82 -20.42
N GLY A 459 -24.61 -25.80 -19.56
CA GLY A 459 -25.87 -26.53 -19.49
C GLY A 459 -26.73 -25.99 -18.37
N GLY A 460 -28.02 -25.87 -18.66
CA GLY A 460 -29.08 -25.43 -17.75
C GLY A 460 -30.34 -25.07 -18.52
#